data_AF-B7JPU1-F1
#
_entry.id   AF-B7JPU1-F1
#
_cell.length_a   1.000
_cell.length_b   1.000
_cell.length_c   1.000
_cell.angle_alpha   90.00
_cell.angle_beta   90.00
_cell.angle_gamma   90.00
#
_symmetry.space_group_name_H-M   'P 1'
#
loop_
_entity.id
_entity.type
_entity.pdbx_description
1 polymer ?
#
loop_
_entity_poly.entity_id
_entity_poly.type
_entity_poly.pdbx_seq_one_letter_code
_entity_poly.pdbx_strand_id
1 'polypeptide(L)'
;MLQQRVKEESFFSAAIWDDKERKVDLEIADSENANEIKKEINKRLQIQGIMSYKVNISQRNKEIVNAEHRWELVFGQIFDDVFRKNGYEGFGIQQINYKKNQPVTIDIKTKIRDDEVGAREFGQKIEKEVEDVLKTEAVKKWIENDSYAIGIYDIENRKIN
;
A
#
# COMPACT_ATOMS: atom_id res chain seq x y z
N MET A 1 11.10 -28.57 -13.87
CA MET A 1 11.59 -27.53 -12.96
C MET A 1 10.89 -26.21 -13.30
N LEU A 2 10.34 -25.52 -12.30
CA LEU A 2 9.37 -24.40 -12.42
C LEU A 2 10.03 -23.02 -12.31
N GLN A 3 11.27 -22.90 -12.78
CA GLN A 3 11.92 -21.59 -12.92
C GLN A 3 11.70 -21.11 -14.35
N GLN A 4 11.34 -19.84 -14.49
CA GLN A 4 11.09 -19.07 -15.73
C GLN A 4 9.67 -19.14 -16.29
N ARG A 5 8.93 -18.04 -16.09
CA ARG A 5 8.54 -17.20 -17.24
C ARG A 5 7.98 -15.84 -16.83
N VAL A 6 7.24 -15.75 -15.73
CA VAL A 6 7.11 -14.46 -15.05
C VAL A 6 8.44 -14.25 -14.36
N LYS A 7 9.14 -13.18 -14.72
CA LYS A 7 10.36 -12.83 -13.99
C LYS A 7 9.95 -12.53 -12.55
N GLU A 8 10.76 -12.92 -11.56
CA GLU A 8 10.40 -12.74 -10.14
C GLU A 8 10.03 -11.28 -9.86
N GLU A 9 10.75 -10.36 -10.49
CA GLU A 9 10.52 -8.92 -10.42
C GLU A 9 9.28 -8.41 -11.17
N SER A 10 8.55 -9.27 -11.87
CA SER A 10 7.30 -9.00 -12.60
C SER A 10 6.09 -9.63 -11.91
N PHE A 11 6.28 -10.39 -10.84
CA PHE A 11 5.20 -10.95 -10.03
C PHE A 11 4.95 -10.05 -8.83
N PHE A 12 3.72 -9.60 -8.64
CA PHE A 12 3.38 -8.67 -7.55
C PHE A 12 2.61 -9.36 -6.43
N SER A 13 1.56 -10.13 -6.76
CA SER A 13 0.80 -10.84 -5.75
C SER A 13 -0.01 -12.00 -6.33
N ALA A 14 -0.40 -12.91 -5.43
CA ALA A 14 -1.38 -13.95 -5.70
C ALA A 14 -2.34 -14.06 -4.51
N ALA A 15 -3.63 -14.06 -4.78
CA ALA A 15 -4.67 -14.23 -3.77
C ALA A 15 -5.59 -15.39 -4.15
N ILE A 16 -5.86 -16.27 -3.19
CA ILE A 16 -6.83 -17.37 -3.31
C ILE A 16 -8.06 -16.96 -2.51
N TRP A 17 -9.19 -16.81 -3.20
CA TRP A 17 -10.38 -16.20 -2.59
C TRP A 17 -11.36 -17.20 -1.94
N ASP A 18 -11.30 -18.49 -2.29
CA ASP A 18 -11.98 -19.60 -1.59
C ASP A 18 -11.52 -20.95 -2.18
N ASP A 19 -11.25 -21.96 -1.33
CA ASP A 19 -11.00 -23.34 -1.74
C ASP A 19 -12.21 -23.98 -2.47
N LYS A 20 -13.42 -23.48 -2.19
CA LYS A 20 -14.66 -23.90 -2.87
C LYS A 20 -14.84 -23.22 -4.23
N GLU A 21 -14.51 -21.94 -4.36
CA GLU A 21 -14.58 -21.23 -5.65
C GLU A 21 -13.40 -21.54 -6.56
N ARG A 22 -12.29 -22.04 -6.00
CA ARG A 22 -11.05 -22.39 -6.72
C ARG A 22 -10.60 -21.23 -7.61
N LYS A 23 -10.67 -20.01 -7.07
CA LYS A 23 -10.34 -18.76 -7.76
C LYS A 23 -8.97 -18.26 -7.31
N VAL A 24 -8.11 -18.01 -8.28
CA VAL A 24 -6.80 -17.37 -8.07
C VAL A 24 -6.79 -16.06 -8.83
N ASP A 25 -6.53 -14.97 -8.12
CA ASP A 25 -6.25 -13.67 -8.70
C ASP A 25 -4.74 -13.43 -8.64
N LEU A 26 -4.14 -13.13 -9.79
CA LEU A 26 -2.72 -12.86 -9.95
C LEU A 26 -2.52 -11.42 -10.40
N GLU A 27 -1.61 -10.70 -9.75
CA GLU A 27 -1.14 -9.39 -10.21
C GLU A 27 0.28 -9.51 -10.75
N ILE A 28 0.49 -9.05 -11.98
CA ILE A 28 1.78 -9.08 -12.66
C ILE A 28 2.10 -7.74 -13.32
N ALA A 29 3.33 -7.55 -13.77
CA ALA A 29 3.74 -6.39 -14.54
C ALA A 29 3.00 -6.28 -15.88
N ASP A 30 2.74 -5.04 -16.31
CA ASP A 30 2.19 -4.69 -17.63
C ASP A 30 3.10 -5.05 -18.81
N SER A 31 4.38 -5.33 -18.54
CA SER A 31 5.35 -5.85 -19.51
C SER A 31 5.19 -7.34 -19.81
N GLU A 32 4.45 -8.09 -19.00
CA GLU A 32 4.24 -9.54 -19.17
C GLU A 32 3.09 -9.85 -20.14
N ASN A 33 3.03 -11.07 -20.67
CA ASN A 33 1.90 -11.51 -21.51
C ASN A 33 0.91 -12.35 -20.69
N ALA A 34 -0.15 -11.70 -20.17
CA ALA A 34 -1.17 -12.36 -19.35
C ALA A 34 -1.83 -13.57 -20.04
N ASN A 35 -2.03 -13.53 -21.36
CA ASN A 35 -2.64 -14.64 -22.10
C ASN A 35 -1.73 -15.86 -22.18
N GLU A 36 -0.42 -15.66 -22.39
CA GLU A 36 0.56 -16.76 -22.38
C GLU A 36 0.68 -17.39 -21.00
N ILE A 37 0.75 -16.55 -19.96
CA ILE A 37 0.81 -17.01 -18.57
C ILE A 37 -0.45 -17.81 -18.22
N LYS A 38 -1.65 -17.31 -18.57
CA LYS A 38 -2.91 -18.01 -18.34
C LYS A 38 -2.96 -19.37 -19.06
N LYS A 39 -2.53 -19.43 -20.33
CA LYS A 39 -2.46 -20.70 -21.08
C LYS A 39 -1.56 -21.73 -20.40
N GLU A 40 -0.41 -21.29 -19.90
CA GLU A 40 0.56 -22.17 -19.25
C GLU A 40 0.08 -22.65 -17.86
N ILE A 41 -0.48 -21.75 -17.05
CA ILE A 41 -1.15 -22.11 -15.80
C ILE A 41 -2.22 -23.18 -16.10
N ASN A 42 -3.02 -22.95 -17.14
CA ASN A 42 -4.09 -23.87 -17.46
C ASN A 42 -3.59 -25.27 -17.85
N LYS A 43 -2.54 -25.32 -18.66
CA LYS A 43 -1.88 -26.56 -19.08
C LYS A 43 -1.34 -27.35 -17.88
N ARG A 44 -0.74 -26.68 -16.90
CA ARG A 44 -0.19 -27.32 -15.70
C ARG A 44 -1.27 -27.89 -14.80
N LEU A 45 -2.34 -27.13 -14.61
CA LEU A 45 -3.48 -27.58 -13.79
C LEU A 45 -4.16 -28.80 -14.44
N GLN A 46 -4.28 -28.83 -15.77
CA GLN A 46 -4.75 -30.01 -16.50
C GLN A 46 -3.85 -31.24 -16.31
N ILE A 47 -2.52 -31.07 -16.40
CA ILE A 47 -1.56 -32.17 -16.15
C ILE A 47 -1.70 -32.73 -14.72
N GLN A 48 -2.04 -31.87 -13.75
CA GLN A 48 -2.29 -32.25 -12.36
C GLN A 48 -3.69 -32.81 -12.11
N GLY A 49 -4.53 -32.96 -13.15
CA GLY A 49 -5.92 -33.43 -13.01
C GLY A 49 -6.87 -32.40 -12.40
N ILE A 50 -6.45 -31.14 -12.27
CA ILE A 50 -7.26 -30.05 -11.73
C ILE A 50 -8.02 -29.42 -12.89
N MET A 51 -9.33 -29.71 -12.97
CA MET A 51 -10.17 -29.33 -14.11
C MET A 51 -11.06 -28.11 -13.86
N SER A 52 -11.27 -27.71 -12.60
CA SER A 52 -12.17 -26.62 -12.23
C SER A 52 -11.43 -25.55 -11.40
N TYR A 53 -11.04 -24.45 -12.03
CA TYR A 53 -10.46 -23.29 -11.35
C TYR A 53 -10.65 -22.05 -12.22
N LYS A 54 -10.67 -20.88 -11.60
CA LYS A 54 -10.75 -19.59 -12.29
C LYS A 54 -9.48 -18.80 -12.01
N VAL A 55 -8.67 -18.59 -13.05
CA VAL A 55 -7.49 -17.72 -12.98
C VAL A 55 -7.82 -16.37 -13.61
N ASN A 56 -7.79 -15.33 -12.79
CA ASN A 56 -7.80 -13.96 -13.27
C ASN A 56 -6.41 -13.38 -13.12
N ILE A 57 -5.98 -12.65 -14.15
CA ILE A 57 -4.68 -12.01 -14.18
C ILE A 57 -4.95 -10.53 -14.44
N SER A 58 -4.54 -9.68 -13.51
CA SER A 58 -4.48 -8.24 -13.72
C SER A 58 -3.03 -7.83 -13.98
N GLN A 59 -2.87 -6.80 -14.79
CA GLN A 59 -1.57 -6.25 -15.12
C GLN A 59 -1.47 -4.84 -14.56
N ARG A 60 -0.36 -4.53 -13.91
CA ARG A 60 -0.12 -3.23 -13.29
C ARG A 60 1.24 -2.68 -13.71
N ASN A 61 1.36 -1.36 -13.72
CA ASN A 61 2.63 -0.73 -14.00
C ASN A 61 3.62 -0.97 -12.84
N LYS A 62 4.79 -1.53 -13.16
CA LYS A 62 5.78 -1.89 -12.15
C LYS A 62 6.30 -0.70 -11.34
N GLU A 63 6.49 0.45 -11.97
CA GLU A 63 6.98 1.65 -11.26
C GLU A 63 5.96 2.09 -10.21
N ILE A 64 4.67 2.00 -10.53
CA ILE A 64 3.58 2.32 -9.60
C ILE A 64 3.59 1.36 -8.41
N VAL A 65 3.66 0.04 -8.66
CA VAL A 65 3.67 -0.97 -7.58
C VAL A 65 4.90 -0.82 -6.67
N ASN A 66 6.08 -0.55 -7.25
CA ASN A 66 7.28 -0.31 -6.46
C ASN A 66 7.14 0.92 -5.57
N ALA A 67 6.57 2.01 -6.09
CA ALA A 67 6.35 3.21 -5.31
C ALA A 67 5.30 2.99 -4.20
N GLU A 68 4.19 2.31 -4.50
CA GLU A 68 3.21 1.88 -3.48
C GLU A 68 3.89 1.11 -2.35
N HIS A 69 4.74 0.14 -2.68
CA HIS A 69 5.48 -0.64 -1.68
C HIS A 69 6.44 0.22 -0.84
N ARG A 70 7.17 1.16 -1.46
CA ARG A 70 8.01 2.11 -0.71
C ARG A 70 7.17 2.91 0.29
N TRP A 71 6.00 3.38 -0.11
CA TRP A 71 5.11 4.15 0.75
C TRP A 71 4.48 3.29 1.87
N GLU A 72 4.17 2.02 1.63
CA GLU A 72 3.77 1.08 2.70
C GLU A 72 4.81 1.00 3.83
N LEU A 73 6.11 1.00 3.50
CA LEU A 73 7.18 1.02 4.49
C LEU A 73 7.19 2.33 5.28
N VAL A 74 7.01 3.47 4.61
CA VAL A 74 6.89 4.79 5.25
C VAL A 74 5.72 4.79 6.25
N PHE A 75 4.56 4.28 5.87
CA PHE A 75 3.38 4.23 6.74
C PHE A 75 3.56 3.28 7.92
N GLY A 76 4.20 2.13 7.70
CA GLY A 76 4.60 1.24 8.80
C GLY A 76 5.49 1.95 9.82
N GLN A 77 6.46 2.75 9.35
CA GLN A 77 7.33 3.52 10.23
C GLN A 77 6.57 4.61 11.00
N ILE A 78 5.66 5.34 10.36
CA ILE A 78 4.81 6.32 11.05
C ILE A 78 3.97 5.63 12.13
N PHE A 79 3.38 4.48 11.82
CA PHE A 79 2.59 3.73 12.78
C PHE A 79 3.41 3.35 14.02
N ASP A 80 4.63 2.86 13.82
CA ASP A 80 5.49 2.42 14.90
C ASP A 80 6.05 3.61 15.72
N ASP A 81 6.62 4.62 15.05
CA ASP A 81 7.36 5.71 15.70
C ASP A 81 6.50 6.87 16.16
N VAL A 82 5.34 7.09 15.54
CA VAL A 82 4.40 8.14 15.95
C VAL A 82 3.28 7.53 16.77
N PHE A 83 2.55 6.55 16.25
CA PHE A 83 1.31 6.12 16.90
C PHE A 83 1.58 5.20 18.09
N ARG A 84 2.31 4.10 17.89
CA ARG A 84 2.59 3.13 18.94
C ARG A 84 3.48 3.73 20.02
N LYS A 85 4.55 4.43 19.64
CA LYS A 85 5.52 5.02 20.58
C LYS A 85 4.92 6.10 21.48
N ASN A 86 4.03 6.95 20.94
CA ASN A 86 3.40 8.03 21.71
C ASN A 86 2.04 7.63 22.32
N GLY A 87 1.59 6.39 22.13
CA GLY A 87 0.33 5.89 22.71
C GLY A 87 -0.93 6.48 22.05
N TYR A 88 -0.88 6.87 20.78
CA TYR A 88 -2.03 7.39 20.05
C TYR A 88 -2.97 6.27 19.59
N GLU A 89 -3.69 5.68 20.54
CA GLU A 89 -4.55 4.53 20.29
C GLU A 89 -5.71 4.84 19.33
N GLY A 90 -5.82 4.03 18.27
CA GLY A 90 -6.90 4.09 17.29
C GLY A 90 -6.83 5.30 16.36
N PHE A 91 -5.66 5.91 16.22
CA PHE A 91 -5.35 6.72 15.04
C PHE A 91 -5.18 5.80 13.83
N GLY A 92 -5.43 6.33 12.64
CA GLY A 92 -5.29 5.57 11.40
C GLY A 92 -4.90 6.45 10.23
N ILE A 93 -4.19 5.86 9.28
CA ILE A 93 -3.90 6.50 7.99
C ILE A 93 -5.06 6.16 7.05
N GLN A 94 -5.78 7.18 6.57
CA GLN A 94 -7.06 6.99 5.88
C GLN A 94 -6.93 6.66 4.40
N GLN A 95 -5.94 7.23 3.72
CA GLN A 95 -5.88 7.15 2.28
C GLN A 95 -4.43 7.13 1.81
N ILE A 96 -4.17 6.19 0.91
CA ILE A 96 -2.97 6.15 0.10
C ILE A 96 -3.48 6.20 -1.34
N ASN A 97 -3.31 7.35 -1.98
CA ASN A 97 -3.67 7.50 -3.38
C ASN A 97 -2.39 7.78 -4.16
N TYR A 98 -1.56 6.74 -4.33
CA TYR A 98 -0.37 6.90 -5.17
C TYR A 98 -0.81 7.13 -6.60
N LYS A 99 -0.55 8.34 -7.10
CA LYS A 99 -0.78 8.72 -8.49
C LYS A 99 0.52 9.28 -9.01
N LYS A 100 0.98 8.72 -10.13
CA LYS A 100 2.20 9.18 -10.80
C LYS A 100 2.10 10.69 -11.03
N ASN A 101 3.16 11.42 -10.66
CA ASN A 101 3.26 12.88 -10.74
C ASN A 101 2.29 13.68 -9.85
N GLN A 102 1.72 13.07 -8.81
CA GLN A 102 0.99 13.81 -7.77
C GLN A 102 1.66 13.59 -6.41
N PRO A 103 1.55 14.56 -5.49
CA PRO A 103 2.01 14.35 -4.12
C PRO A 103 1.26 13.20 -3.47
N VAL A 104 1.98 12.35 -2.73
CA VAL A 104 1.35 11.35 -1.88
C VAL A 104 0.74 12.04 -0.67
N THR A 105 -0.53 11.78 -0.40
CA THR A 105 -1.20 12.30 0.77
C THR A 105 -1.00 11.36 1.96
N ILE A 106 -0.58 11.92 3.08
CA ILE A 106 -0.44 11.24 4.37
C ILE A 106 -1.55 11.78 5.26
N ASP A 107 -2.74 11.21 5.10
CA ASP A 107 -3.95 11.64 5.81
C ASP A 107 -4.13 10.83 7.10
N ILE A 108 -3.92 11.46 8.26
CA ILE A 108 -3.98 10.84 9.58
C ILE A 108 -5.30 11.23 10.25
N LYS A 109 -6.14 10.23 10.49
CA LYS A 109 -7.34 10.40 11.30
C LYS A 109 -7.01 10.24 12.78
N THR A 110 -7.39 11.24 13.55
CA THR A 110 -7.30 11.25 15.00
C THR A 110 -8.65 10.88 15.63
N LYS A 111 -8.67 10.79 16.97
CA LYS A 111 -9.90 10.61 17.76
C LYS A 111 -10.45 11.88 18.38
N ILE A 112 -9.73 13.00 18.24
CA ILE A 112 -10.17 14.28 18.77
C ILE A 112 -11.20 14.89 17.83
N ARG A 113 -12.06 15.77 18.36
CA ARG A 113 -12.93 16.65 17.58
C ARG A 113 -12.27 18.01 17.43
N ASP A 114 -12.50 18.69 16.30
CA ASP A 114 -11.97 20.06 16.05
C ASP A 114 -12.46 21.12 17.06
N ASP A 115 -13.60 20.88 17.73
CA ASP A 115 -14.15 21.76 18.77
C ASP A 115 -13.53 21.53 20.17
N GLU A 116 -12.67 20.52 20.33
CA GLU A 116 -11.93 20.32 21.57
C GLU A 116 -10.86 21.40 21.76
N VAL A 117 -10.73 21.89 23.00
CA VAL A 117 -9.71 22.89 23.36
C VAL A 117 -8.32 22.31 23.07
N GLY A 118 -7.55 22.99 22.22
CA GLY A 118 -6.20 22.57 21.84
C GLY A 118 -6.14 21.60 20.64
N ALA A 119 -7.27 21.30 19.97
CA ALA A 119 -7.29 20.40 18.82
C ALA A 119 -6.27 20.78 17.73
N ARG A 120 -6.14 22.07 17.42
CA ARG A 120 -5.18 22.57 16.42
C ARG A 120 -3.73 22.44 16.85
N GLU A 121 -3.43 22.77 18.11
CA GLU A 121 -2.08 22.63 18.67
C GLU A 121 -1.66 21.16 18.69
N PHE A 122 -2.59 20.27 18.98
CA PHE A 122 -2.37 18.83 18.92
C PHE A 122 -2.19 18.33 17.47
N GLY A 123 -2.97 18.86 16.51
CA GLY A 123 -2.78 18.60 15.09
C GLY A 123 -1.38 18.98 14.60
N GLN A 124 -0.91 20.18 14.93
CA GLN A 124 0.44 20.66 14.61
C GLN A 124 1.54 19.81 15.28
N LYS A 125 1.30 19.36 16.51
CA LYS A 125 2.22 18.45 17.21
C LYS A 125 2.38 17.13 16.44
N ILE A 126 1.27 16.51 16.03
CA ILE A 126 1.30 15.25 15.28
C ILE A 126 1.99 15.45 13.92
N GLU A 127 1.67 16.53 13.21
CA GLU A 127 2.33 16.86 11.93
C GLU A 127 3.84 16.92 12.10
N LYS A 128 4.33 17.60 13.14
CA LYS A 128 5.77 17.67 13.43
C LYS A 128 6.38 16.30 13.76
N GLU A 129 5.71 15.49 14.56
CA GLU A 129 6.18 14.13 14.89
C GLU A 129 6.28 13.24 13.64
N VAL A 130 5.33 13.37 12.72
CA VAL A 130 5.38 12.70 11.41
C VAL A 130 6.52 13.24 10.56
N GLU A 131 6.66 14.56 10.44
CA GLU A 131 7.77 15.17 9.70
C GLU A 131 9.14 14.71 10.20
N ASP A 132 9.31 14.58 11.52
CA ASP A 132 10.57 14.12 12.12
C ASP A 132 10.89 12.69 11.70
N VAL A 133 9.89 11.80 11.62
CA VAL A 133 10.03 10.44 11.07
C VAL A 133 10.40 10.48 9.59
N LEU A 134 9.71 11.29 8.78
CA LEU A 134 9.98 11.43 7.34
C LEU A 134 11.39 11.95 7.04
N LYS A 135 11.98 12.72 7.97
CA LYS A 135 13.34 13.27 7.85
C LYS A 135 14.44 12.26 8.23
N THR A 136 14.11 11.10 8.77
CA THR A 136 15.11 10.06 9.10
C THR A 136 15.77 9.50 7.84
N GLU A 137 17.04 9.10 7.96
CA GLU A 137 17.81 8.58 6.82
C GLU A 137 17.26 7.27 6.24
N ALA A 138 16.58 6.46 7.06
CA ALA A 138 15.91 5.25 6.59
C ALA A 138 14.69 5.60 5.72
N VAL A 139 13.83 6.48 6.23
CA VAL A 139 12.56 6.84 5.58
C VAL A 139 12.80 7.67 4.32
N LYS A 140 13.77 8.60 4.32
CA LYS A 140 14.17 9.35 3.12
C LYS A 140 14.54 8.45 1.94
N LYS A 141 15.20 7.32 2.19
CA LYS A 141 15.55 6.36 1.13
C LYS A 141 14.32 5.72 0.50
N TRP A 142 13.24 5.55 1.25
CA TRP A 142 11.97 5.04 0.72
C TRP A 142 11.16 6.15 0.04
N ILE A 143 11.21 7.39 0.51
CA ILE A 143 10.50 8.50 -0.16
C ILE A 143 11.14 8.82 -1.51
N GLU A 144 12.47 8.65 -1.63
CA GLU A 144 13.24 9.05 -2.81
C GLU A 144 13.02 10.54 -3.13
N ASN A 145 12.43 10.84 -4.29
CA ASN A 145 12.11 12.20 -4.74
C ASN A 145 10.59 12.45 -4.79
N ASP A 146 9.78 11.55 -4.22
CA ASP A 146 8.33 11.71 -4.22
C ASP A 146 7.93 12.91 -3.34
N SER A 147 7.16 13.83 -3.91
CA SER A 147 6.52 14.89 -3.13
C SER A 147 5.41 14.31 -2.25
N TYR A 148 5.17 14.92 -1.09
CA TYR A 148 4.11 14.50 -0.18
C TYR A 148 3.46 15.68 0.54
N ALA A 149 2.27 15.45 1.10
CA ALA A 149 1.54 16.39 1.93
C ALA A 149 0.96 15.68 3.16
N ILE A 150 1.05 16.31 4.33
CA ILE A 150 0.53 15.78 5.59
C ILE A 150 -0.80 16.47 5.91
N GLY A 151 -1.83 15.68 6.19
CA GLY A 151 -3.11 16.15 6.68
C GLY A 151 -3.45 15.45 7.98
N ILE A 152 -3.70 16.22 9.04
CA ILE A 152 -4.19 15.71 10.31
C ILE A 152 -5.67 16.05 10.40
N TYR A 153 -6.51 15.04 10.62
CA TYR A 153 -7.96 15.17 10.62
C TYR A 153 -8.56 14.74 11.95
N ASP A 154 -9.64 15.41 12.32
CA ASP A 154 -10.46 15.06 13.47
C ASP A 154 -11.32 13.80 13.18
N ILE A 155 -12.09 13.37 14.18
CA ILE A 155 -12.96 12.19 14.07
C ILE A 155 -14.05 12.33 12.99
N GLU A 156 -14.43 13.56 12.63
CA GLU A 156 -15.45 13.92 11.63
C GLU A 156 -14.83 14.29 10.26
N ASN A 157 -13.53 13.99 10.05
CA ASN A 157 -12.75 14.27 8.84
C ASN A 157 -12.54 15.77 8.52
N ARG A 158 -12.58 16.64 9.51
CA ARG A 158 -12.14 18.04 9.36
C ARG A 158 -10.65 18.13 9.59
N LYS A 159 -9.96 18.89 8.74
CA LYS A 159 -8.53 19.13 8.89
C LYS A 159 -8.28 20.04 10.12
N ILE A 160 -7.32 19.65 10.95
CA ILE A 160 -6.98 20.34 12.21
C ILE A 160 -5.54 20.88 12.26
N ASN A 161 -4.75 20.72 11.19
CA ASN A 161 -3.45 21.37 11.01
C ASN A 161 -3.44 22.37 9.84
#